data_AF-A0A7K3UPH8-F1
#
_entry.id   AF-A0A7K3UPH8-F1
#
_cell.length_a   1.000
_cell.length_b   1.000
_cell.length_c   1.000
_cell.angle_alpha   90.00
_cell.angle_beta   90.00
_cell.angle_gamma   90.00
#
_symmetry.space_group_name_H-M   'P 1'
#
loop_
_entity.id
_entity.type
_entity.pdbx_description
1 polymer ?
#
loop_
_entity_poly.entity_id
_entity_poly.type
_entity_poly.pdbx_seq_one_letter_code
_entity_poly.pdbx_strand_id
1 'polypeptide(L)'
;VYVTGSRPDIRVPMREITQSDTPTGFGGEKNPPIYVYDTSGPYTDPDAKIDIRAGLPALRQGWIEARGDTQSLDGLSSEYGRERAADPATEQLRFPGLHRTPRRAQPGKNVSQMHYAKQGIITPEMEYIA
;
A
#
# COMPACT_ATOMS: atom_id res chain seq x y z
N VAL A 1 12.19 8.60 -0.72
CA VAL A 1 11.52 9.74 -0.02
C VAL A 1 10.01 9.54 -0.07
N TYR A 2 9.25 10.22 0.79
CA TYR A 2 7.79 10.16 0.82
C TYR A 2 7.19 11.56 0.73
N VAL A 3 6.19 11.74 -0.13
CA VAL A 3 5.35 12.95 -0.13
C VAL A 3 4.12 12.66 0.71
N THR A 4 3.88 13.48 1.73
CA THR A 4 2.72 13.32 2.62
C THR A 4 1.52 14.05 2.01
N GLY A 5 0.38 13.37 1.93
CA GLY A 5 -0.89 13.95 1.48
C GLY A 5 -1.58 14.79 2.55
N SER A 6 -2.88 15.01 2.38
CA SER A 6 -3.77 15.68 3.33
C SER A 6 -3.85 14.98 4.69
N ARG A 7 -3.47 13.69 4.74
CA ARG A 7 -3.44 12.89 5.96
C ARG A 7 -2.04 12.31 6.19
N PRO A 8 -1.59 12.17 7.46
CA PRO A 8 -0.26 11.62 7.78
C PRO A 8 -0.04 10.17 7.31
N ASP A 9 -1.11 9.40 7.15
CA ASP A 9 -1.05 8.01 6.70
C ASP A 9 -0.98 7.87 5.16
N ILE A 10 -1.21 8.96 4.41
CA ILE A 10 -1.02 9.02 2.96
C ILE A 10 0.41 9.45 2.68
N ARG A 11 1.30 8.47 2.46
CA ARG A 11 2.71 8.70 2.15
C ARG A 11 3.04 8.12 0.77
N VAL A 12 3.12 8.97 -0.25
CA VAL A 12 3.38 8.57 -1.63
C VAL A 12 4.88 8.36 -1.84
N PRO A 13 5.33 7.14 -2.20
CA PRO A 13 6.75 6.83 -2.36
C PRO A 13 7.31 7.42 -3.66
N MET A 14 8.47 8.06 -3.53
CA MET A 14 9.24 8.61 -4.64
C MET A 14 10.72 8.31 -4.41
N ARG A 15 11.52 8.30 -5.47
CA ARG A 15 12.97 8.26 -5.36
C ARG A 15 13.55 9.63 -5.71
N GLU A 16 14.38 10.15 -4.82
CA GLU A 16 15.11 11.39 -5.02
C GLU A 16 16.52 11.05 -5.53
N ILE A 17 16.94 11.69 -6.62
CA ILE A 17 18.27 11.53 -7.21
C ILE A 17 18.97 12.89 -7.14
N THR A 18 19.99 12.99 -6.29
CA THR A 18 20.84 14.17 -6.20
C THR A 18 21.79 14.22 -7.40
N GLN A 19 21.91 15.40 -8.00
CA GLN A 19 22.79 15.66 -9.13
C GLN A 19 24.08 16.33 -8.65
N SER A 20 25.19 16.10 -9.33
CA SER A 20 26.42 16.88 -9.12
C SER A 20 26.22 18.32 -9.57
N ASP A 21 26.93 19.26 -8.95
CA ASP A 21 26.92 20.67 -9.36
C ASP A 21 27.46 20.84 -10.80
N THR A 22 26.84 21.73 -11.57
CA THR A 22 27.30 22.10 -12.92
C THR A 22 28.55 22.98 -12.79
N PRO A 23 29.71 22.60 -13.35
CA PRO A 23 30.89 23.44 -13.27
C PRO A 23 30.68 24.79 -13.97
N THR A 24 30.84 25.89 -13.24
CA THR A 24 30.85 27.25 -13.78
C THR A 24 32.16 27.93 -13.38
N GLY A 25 32.56 28.97 -14.12
CA GLY A 25 33.78 29.73 -13.83
C GLY A 25 33.81 30.39 -12.44
N PHE A 26 32.69 30.39 -11.71
CA PHE A 26 32.52 31.06 -10.41
C PHE A 26 32.07 30.12 -9.28
N GLY A 27 32.43 28.84 -9.33
CA GLY A 27 32.28 27.93 -8.17
C GLY A 27 31.14 26.92 -8.24
N GLY A 28 30.57 26.70 -9.43
CA GLY A 28 29.58 25.64 -9.68
C GLY A 28 28.14 26.08 -9.39
N GLU A 29 27.20 25.65 -10.24
CA GLU A 29 25.77 25.86 -10.07
C GLU A 29 25.11 24.58 -9.53
N LYS A 30 24.36 24.70 -8.43
CA LYS A 30 23.68 23.57 -7.81
C LYS A 30 22.48 23.13 -8.65
N ASN A 31 22.45 21.85 -8.99
CA ASN A 31 21.32 21.25 -9.68
C ASN A 31 20.25 20.80 -8.67
N PRO A 32 18.95 21.08 -8.91
CA PRO A 32 17.90 20.56 -8.06
C PRO A 32 17.85 19.03 -8.14
N PRO A 33 17.38 18.33 -7.09
CA PRO A 33 17.19 16.89 -7.15
C PRO A 33 16.11 16.51 -8.18
N ILE A 34 16.25 15.32 -8.77
CA ILE A 34 15.24 14.74 -9.66
C ILE A 34 14.40 13.74 -8.87
N TYR A 35 13.08 13.89 -8.91
CA TYR A 35 12.14 12.94 -8.33
C TYR A 35 11.63 11.99 -9.42
N VAL A 36 11.74 10.69 -9.16
CA VAL A 36 11.20 9.65 -10.05
C VAL A 36 10.21 8.75 -9.32
N TYR A 37 9.26 8.22 -10.08
CA TYR A 37 8.27 7.27 -9.58
C TYR A 37 8.96 5.99 -9.09
N ASP A 38 8.61 5.53 -7.88
CA ASP A 38 9.25 4.36 -7.27
C ASP A 38 8.24 3.27 -6.89
N THR A 39 8.19 2.22 -7.70
CA THR A 39 7.33 1.04 -7.49
C THR A 39 8.00 -0.06 -6.67
N SER A 40 9.23 0.14 -6.19
CA SER A 40 9.96 -0.87 -5.42
C SER A 40 9.35 -1.12 -4.03
N GLY A 41 8.51 -0.21 -3.55
CA GLY A 41 7.85 -0.33 -2.25
C GLY A 41 8.83 -0.29 -1.08
N PRO A 42 8.46 -0.87 0.08
CA PRO A 42 9.30 -0.83 1.29
C PRO A 42 10.66 -1.53 1.15
N TYR A 43 10.92 -2.27 0.06
CA TYR A 43 12.18 -3.00 -0.14
C TYR A 43 13.40 -2.10 -0.38
N THR A 44 13.19 -0.84 -0.76
CA THR A 44 14.27 0.14 -0.93
C THR A 44 14.24 1.24 0.14
N ASP A 45 13.33 1.12 1.11
CA ASP A 45 13.28 2.00 2.26
C ASP A 45 14.25 1.47 3.33
N PRO A 46 15.35 2.19 3.65
CA PRO A 46 16.33 1.74 4.64
C PRO A 46 15.75 1.64 6.05
N ASP A 47 14.64 2.32 6.34
CA ASP A 47 13.98 2.28 7.65
C ASP A 47 12.94 1.15 7.74
N ALA A 48 12.62 0.47 6.63
CA ALA A 48 11.66 -0.61 6.60
C ALA A 48 12.27 -1.92 7.11
N LYS A 49 11.61 -2.52 8.11
CA LYS A 49 11.93 -3.88 8.58
C LYS A 49 11.12 -4.90 7.80
N ILE A 50 11.76 -5.59 6.87
CA ILE A 50 11.10 -6.59 6.01
C ILE A 50 11.25 -7.99 6.60
N ASP A 51 10.12 -8.61 6.96
CA ASP A 51 10.02 -10.06 7.16
C ASP A 51 9.01 -10.63 6.16
N ILE A 52 9.51 -11.37 5.17
CA ILE A 52 8.68 -11.99 4.12
C ILE A 52 7.64 -12.96 4.70
N ARG A 53 7.86 -13.51 5.90
CA ARG A 53 6.93 -14.42 6.58
C ARG A 53 5.80 -13.69 7.31
N ALA A 54 5.98 -12.40 7.59
CA ALA A 54 4.98 -11.52 8.19
C ALA A 54 4.22 -10.70 7.13
N GLY A 55 4.75 -10.60 5.92
CA GLY A 55 4.20 -9.77 4.84
C GLY A 55 4.45 -8.28 5.06
N LEU A 56 4.10 -7.47 4.06
CA LEU A 56 4.25 -6.02 4.11
C LEU A 56 3.19 -5.35 5.00
N PRO A 57 3.46 -4.18 5.60
CA PRO A 57 2.47 -3.41 6.35
C PRO A 57 1.17 -3.16 5.56
N ALA A 58 0.02 -3.24 6.23
CA ALA A 58 -1.29 -3.05 5.62
C ALA A 58 -1.67 -1.56 5.52
N LEU A 59 -0.91 -0.77 4.77
CA LEU A 59 -1.03 0.69 4.70
C LEU A 59 -2.47 1.19 4.44
N ARG A 60 -3.21 0.45 3.61
CA ARG A 60 -4.58 0.81 3.18
C ARG A 60 -5.68 0.32 4.14
N GLN A 61 -5.34 -0.47 5.15
CA GLN A 61 -6.36 -1.10 6.02
C GLN A 61 -7.20 -0.05 6.72
N GLY A 62 -6.57 0.97 7.32
CA GLY A 62 -7.27 2.06 7.98
C GLY A 62 -8.18 2.85 7.02
N TRP A 63 -7.79 3.01 5.76
CA TRP A 63 -8.61 3.70 4.75
C TRP A 63 -9.87 2.90 4.40
N ILE A 64 -9.72 1.57 4.27
CA ILE A 64 -10.82 0.67 3.96
C ILE A 64 -11.78 0.55 5.15
N GLU A 65 -11.26 0.48 6.37
CA GLU A 65 -12.06 0.40 7.60
C GLU A 65 -12.86 1.68 7.84
N ALA A 66 -12.23 2.85 7.68
CA ALA A 66 -12.85 4.14 7.92
C ALA A 66 -14.06 4.43 7.03
N ARG A 67 -14.18 3.80 5.86
CA ARG A 67 -15.34 3.96 4.96
C ARG A 67 -16.62 3.30 5.49
N GLY A 68 -16.50 2.32 6.38
CA GLY A 68 -17.67 1.68 7.02
C GLY A 68 -18.59 0.89 6.07
N ASP A 69 -18.13 0.54 4.86
CA ASP A 69 -18.90 -0.15 3.83
C ASP A 69 -18.43 -1.58 3.55
N THR A 70 -17.40 -2.04 4.28
CA THR A 70 -16.93 -3.42 4.30
C THR A 70 -17.11 -4.05 5.68
N GLN A 71 -17.09 -5.38 5.71
CA GLN A 71 -17.07 -6.18 6.93
C GLN A 71 -15.99 -7.27 6.80
N SER A 72 -15.32 -7.59 7.90
CA SER A 72 -14.43 -8.75 7.98
C SER A 72 -15.25 -10.04 7.95
N LEU A 73 -14.69 -11.06 7.34
CA LEU A 73 -15.22 -12.42 7.38
C LEU A 73 -14.55 -13.20 8.51
N ASP A 74 -15.28 -14.17 9.06
CA ASP A 74 -14.76 -15.07 10.11
C ASP A 74 -13.64 -16.00 9.60
N GLY A 75 -13.46 -16.08 8.28
CA GLY A 75 -12.40 -16.86 7.66
C GLY A 75 -12.50 -16.87 6.14
N LEU A 76 -11.80 -17.83 5.53
CA LEU A 76 -11.82 -18.04 4.08
C LEU A 76 -13.20 -18.51 3.61
N SER A 77 -13.75 -17.83 2.61
CA SER A 77 -15.09 -18.12 2.08
C SER A 77 -15.09 -19.18 0.98
N SER A 78 -13.99 -19.36 0.25
CA SER A 78 -13.89 -20.36 -0.81
C SER A 78 -13.59 -21.76 -0.26
N GLU A 79 -14.16 -22.78 -0.91
CA GLU A 79 -13.87 -24.19 -0.62
C GLU A 79 -12.37 -24.48 -0.72
N TYR A 80 -11.76 -24.12 -1.87
CA TYR A 80 -10.32 -24.25 -2.09
C TYR A 80 -9.49 -23.60 -0.98
N GLY A 81 -9.85 -22.39 -0.53
CA GLY A 81 -9.14 -21.69 0.53
C GLY A 81 -9.22 -22.45 1.87
N ARG A 82 -10.40 -22.95 2.23
CA ARG A 82 -10.60 -23.75 3.44
C ARG A 82 -9.84 -25.06 3.40
N GLU A 83 -9.86 -25.77 2.27
CA GLU A 83 -9.11 -27.01 2.08
C GLU A 83 -7.60 -26.79 2.25
N ARG A 84 -7.03 -25.78 1.58
CA ARG A 84 -5.59 -25.47 1.70
C ARG A 84 -5.19 -25.03 3.09
N ALA A 85 -6.07 -24.32 3.81
CA ALA A 85 -5.84 -23.94 5.20
C ALA A 85 -5.93 -25.12 6.18
N ALA A 86 -6.58 -26.23 5.79
CA ALA A 86 -6.65 -27.44 6.59
C ALA A 86 -5.60 -28.50 6.19
N ASP A 87 -5.01 -28.41 4.99
CA ASP A 87 -4.07 -29.39 4.42
C ASP A 87 -2.68 -29.37 5.09
N PRO A 88 -2.32 -30.40 5.88
CA PRO A 88 -1.03 -30.46 6.57
C PRO A 88 0.18 -30.46 5.62
N ALA A 89 0.02 -30.96 4.39
CA ALA A 89 1.12 -31.01 3.42
C ALA A 89 1.57 -29.62 2.94
N THR A 90 0.75 -28.60 3.19
CA THR A 90 1.03 -27.20 2.82
C THR A 90 1.25 -26.29 4.01
N GLU A 91 1.30 -26.82 5.23
CA GLU A 91 1.41 -26.03 6.47
C GLU A 91 2.67 -25.15 6.48
N GLN A 92 3.81 -25.69 6.05
CA GLN A 92 5.10 -25.01 5.95
C GLN A 92 5.12 -23.88 4.90
N LEU A 93 4.16 -23.88 3.96
CA LEU A 93 4.05 -22.84 2.92
C LEU A 93 3.19 -21.65 3.39
N ARG A 94 2.52 -21.78 4.53
CA ARG A 94 1.67 -20.71 5.07
C ARG A 94 2.54 -19.62 5.67
N PHE A 95 2.03 -18.39 5.66
CA PHE A 95 2.70 -17.24 6.26
C PHE A 95 2.35 -17.17 7.75
N PRO A 96 3.22 -17.61 8.67
CA PRO A 96 2.87 -17.76 10.08
C PRO A 96 2.62 -16.42 10.78
N GLY A 97 3.15 -15.31 10.25
CA GLY A 97 2.92 -13.97 10.81
C GLY A 97 1.78 -13.21 10.14
N LEU A 98 1.17 -13.75 9.08
CA LEU A 98 0.21 -13.02 8.25
C LEU A 98 -1.21 -13.58 8.42
N HIS A 99 -1.87 -13.14 9.50
CA HIS A 99 -3.27 -13.47 9.78
C HIS A 99 -4.20 -12.34 9.33
N ARG A 100 -4.43 -12.22 8.02
CA ARG A 100 -5.42 -11.27 7.48
C ARG A 100 -6.74 -11.96 7.24
N THR A 101 -7.80 -11.47 7.88
CA THR A 101 -9.15 -11.89 7.58
C THR A 101 -9.62 -11.23 6.28
N PRO A 102 -10.14 -11.99 5.31
CA PRO A 102 -10.76 -11.42 4.12
C PRO A 102 -11.87 -10.44 4.51
N ARG A 103 -12.08 -9.41 3.71
CA ARG A 103 -13.20 -8.48 3.84
C ARG A 103 -14.09 -8.55 2.62
N ARG A 104 -15.38 -8.29 2.82
CA ARG A 104 -16.35 -8.13 1.73
C ARG A 104 -17.15 -6.85 1.92
N ALA A 105 -17.79 -6.37 0.85
CA ALA A 105 -18.80 -5.33 0.96
C ALA A 105 -19.92 -5.76 1.92
N GLN A 106 -20.46 -4.81 2.67
CA GLN A 106 -21.71 -5.03 3.39
C GLN A 106 -22.87 -5.22 2.40
N PRO A 107 -23.96 -5.89 2.79
CA PRO A 107 -25.13 -6.04 1.94
C PRO A 107 -25.61 -4.70 1.37
N GLY A 108 -25.82 -4.63 0.05
CA GLY A 108 -26.28 -3.42 -0.63
C GLY A 108 -25.21 -2.34 -0.85
N LYS A 109 -23.94 -2.57 -0.47
CA LYS A 109 -22.83 -1.64 -0.74
C LYS A 109 -22.02 -2.06 -1.97
N ASN A 110 -21.44 -1.08 -2.65
CA ASN A 110 -20.47 -1.29 -3.72
C ASN A 110 -19.16 -0.59 -3.32
N VAL A 111 -18.06 -1.30 -3.40
CA VAL A 111 -16.75 -0.88 -2.87
C VAL A 111 -15.72 -0.56 -3.96
N SER A 112 -16.18 -0.48 -5.22
CA SER A 112 -15.29 -0.16 -6.35
C SER A 112 -14.97 1.33 -6.40
N GLN A 113 -13.74 1.67 -6.83
CA GLN A 113 -13.34 3.07 -7.03
C GLN A 113 -14.25 3.80 -8.02
N MET A 114 -14.73 3.09 -9.05
CA MET A 114 -15.71 3.64 -10.00
C MET A 114 -17.03 4.02 -9.33
N HIS A 115 -17.51 3.25 -8.35
CA HIS A 115 -18.73 3.58 -7.61
C HIS A 115 -18.57 4.88 -6.82
N TYR A 116 -17.48 5.03 -6.08
CA TYR A 116 -17.19 6.26 -5.33
C TYR A 116 -17.03 7.46 -6.27
N ALA A 117 -16.28 7.32 -7.37
CA ALA A 117 -16.07 8.37 -8.35
C ALA A 117 -17.40 8.86 -8.96
N LYS A 118 -18.30 7.94 -9.33
CA LYS A 118 -19.64 8.28 -9.85
C LYS A 118 -20.54 9.01 -8.85
N GLN A 119 -20.25 8.90 -7.55
CA GLN A 119 -20.92 9.64 -6.49
C GLN A 119 -20.21 10.94 -6.09
N GLY A 120 -19.11 11.30 -6.76
CA GLY A 120 -18.30 12.47 -6.41
C GLY A 120 -17.49 12.32 -5.12
N ILE A 121 -17.27 11.09 -4.65
CA ILE A 121 -16.49 10.80 -3.45
C ILE A 121 -15.02 10.60 -3.84
N ILE A 122 -14.13 11.44 -3.30
CA ILE A 122 -12.68 11.27 -3.41
C ILE A 122 -12.21 10.35 -2.29
N THR A 123 -11.63 9.21 -2.66
CA THR A 123 -11.07 8.25 -1.68
C THR A 123 -9.60 8.56 -1.38
N PRO A 124 -9.06 8.08 -0.25
CA PRO A 124 -7.61 8.16 0.01
C PRO A 124 -6.77 7.54 -1.11
N GLU A 125 -7.27 6.50 -1.78
CA GLU A 125 -6.60 5.92 -2.94
C GLU A 125 -6.55 6.87 -4.15
N MET A 126 -7.60 7.69 -4.37
CA MET A 126 -7.59 8.68 -5.45
C MET A 126 -6.60 9.81 -5.16
N GLU A 127 -6.52 10.26 -3.91
CA GLU A 127 -5.53 11.24 -3.49
C GLU A 127 -4.10 10.70 -3.60
N TYR A 128 -3.86 9.45 -3.19
CA TYR A 128 -2.54 8.83 -3.22
C TYR A 128 -1.94 8.73 -4.62
N ILE A 129 -2.76 8.73 -5.67
CA ILE A 129 -2.31 8.64 -7.07
C ILE A 129 -2.32 9.99 -7.82
N ALA A 130 -2.84 11.05 -7.20
CA ALA A 130 -2.97 12.38 -7.82
C ALA A 130 -1.62 13.11 -7.88
#